data_AF-A0A368FRC7-F1
#
_entry.id   AF-A0A368FRC7-F1
#
_cell.length_a   1.000
_cell.length_b   1.000
_cell.length_c   1.000
_cell.angle_alpha   90.00
_cell.angle_beta   90.00
_cell.angle_gamma   90.00
#
_symmetry.space_group_name_H-M   'P 1'
#
loop_
_entity.id
_entity.type
_entity.pdbx_description
1 polymer ?
#
loop_
_entity_poly.entity_id
_entity_poly.type
_entity_poly.pdbx_seq_one_letter_code
_entity_poly.pdbx_strand_id
1 'polypeptide(L)'
;MIIKNQLCVFVNALIENPAFSSQTKDVLTTAARDFGSKCVCDAATVQTWALESGLVDELTSEAQAKEGRPARKTKRKVEDLSDIVKLEDANWAGDSTHSQDCRLLITEGENGQGRQIHR
;
A
#
# COMPACT_ATOMS: atom_id res chain seq x y z
N MET A 1 -1.35 1.35 9.93
CA MET A 1 -0.13 2.02 9.43
C MET A 1 -0.53 3.25 8.62
N ILE A 2 -1.07 4.30 9.24
CA ILE A 2 -1.34 5.57 8.54
C ILE A 2 -0.13 6.48 8.74
N ILE A 3 0.26 6.68 10.01
CA ILE A 3 1.41 7.51 10.38
C ILE A 3 2.72 7.03 9.74
N LYS A 4 3.05 5.72 9.82
CA LYS A 4 4.29 5.18 9.24
C LYS A 4 4.44 5.48 7.74
N ASN A 5 3.33 5.51 7.00
CA ASN A 5 3.37 5.70 5.54
C ASN A 5 3.54 7.17 5.14
N GLN A 6 3.32 8.10 6.08
CA GLN A 6 3.53 9.54 5.89
C GLN A 6 4.92 10.00 6.33
N LEU A 7 5.79 9.07 6.73
CA LEU A 7 7.13 9.37 7.23
C LEU A 7 8.18 8.88 6.25
N CYS A 8 9.14 9.75 5.94
CA CYS A 8 10.41 9.37 5.31
C CYS A 8 11.52 9.46 6.35
N VAL A 9 12.17 8.33 6.62
CA VAL A 9 13.24 8.24 7.63
C VAL A 9 14.53 7.83 6.95
N PHE A 10 15.55 8.66 7.11
CA PHE A 10 16.90 8.37 6.65
C PHE A 10 17.75 7.94 7.85
N VAL A 11 18.40 6.78 7.73
CA VAL A 11 19.23 6.22 8.79
C VAL A 11 20.62 5.97 8.23
N ASN A 12 21.63 6.54 8.89
CA ASN A 12 23.02 6.18 8.70
C ASN A 12 23.58 5.78 10.07
N ALA A 13 24.07 4.55 10.20
CA ALA A 13 24.50 3.98 11.46
C ALA A 13 25.69 3.03 11.27
N LEU A 14 26.50 2.91 12.31
CA LEU A 14 27.60 1.94 12.40
C LEU A 14 27.20 0.87 13.42
N ILE A 15 27.12 -0.38 12.94
CA ILE A 15 26.72 -1.53 13.76
C ILE A 15 27.94 -2.43 13.95
N GLU A 16 28.26 -2.75 15.21
CA GLU A 16 29.34 -3.68 15.52
C GLU A 16 28.94 -5.11 15.15
N ASN A 17 29.83 -5.83 14.44
CA ASN A 17 29.65 -7.22 14.01
C ASN A 17 28.26 -7.51 13.42
N PRO A 18 27.86 -6.84 12.31
CA PRO A 18 26.50 -6.90 11.82
C PRO A 18 26.18 -8.28 11.21
N ALA A 19 24.96 -8.76 11.48
CA ALA A 19 24.38 -9.95 10.90
C ALA A 19 23.25 -9.54 9.93
N PHE A 20 23.15 -10.27 8.82
CA PHE A 20 22.16 -10.02 7.77
C PHE A 20 21.46 -11.32 7.39
N SER A 21 20.23 -11.22 6.86
CA SER A 21 19.48 -12.40 6.40
C SER A 21 20.03 -13.01 5.11
N SER A 22 20.78 -12.23 4.31
CA SER A 22 21.28 -12.63 3.00
C SER A 22 22.67 -12.03 2.71
N GLN A 23 23.30 -12.54 1.66
CA GLN A 23 24.58 -12.02 1.16
C GLN A 23 24.47 -10.61 0.57
N THR A 24 23.30 -10.21 0.06
CA THR A 24 23.07 -8.84 -0.44
C THR A 24 23.04 -7.82 0.70
N LYS A 25 22.87 -8.27 1.95
CA LYS A 25 22.89 -7.45 3.16
C LYS A 25 21.80 -6.37 3.20
N ASP A 26 20.66 -6.62 2.54
CA ASP A 26 19.54 -5.67 2.48
C ASP A 26 18.74 -5.59 3.79
N VAL A 27 18.76 -6.66 4.59
CA VAL A 27 18.02 -6.75 5.86
C VAL A 27 18.97 -7.10 7.00
N LEU A 28 19.23 -6.12 7.85
CA LEU A 28 19.98 -6.28 9.10
C LEU A 28 19.13 -7.09 10.10
N THR A 29 19.74 -8.09 10.73
CA THR A 29 19.08 -8.97 11.72
C THR A 29 19.72 -8.93 13.11
N THR A 30 20.83 -8.20 13.28
CA THR A 30 21.43 -7.94 14.60
C THR A 30 20.39 -7.36 15.57
N ALA A 31 20.34 -7.88 16.79
CA ALA A 31 19.43 -7.35 17.80
C ALA A 31 19.91 -5.97 18.29
N ALA A 32 18.98 -5.08 18.62
CA ALA A 32 19.31 -3.71 19.02
C ALA A 32 20.24 -3.61 20.25
N ARG A 33 20.22 -4.61 21.13
CA ARG A 33 21.13 -4.69 22.29
C ARG A 33 22.60 -4.92 21.91
N ASP A 34 22.84 -5.46 20.72
CA ASP A 34 24.16 -5.87 20.22
C ASP A 34 24.68 -4.90 19.16
N PHE A 35 24.06 -3.73 18.99
CA PHE A 35 24.50 -2.74 18.01
C PHE A 35 25.85 -2.09 18.34
N GLY A 36 26.35 -2.24 19.58
CA GLY A 36 27.54 -1.53 20.08
C GLY A 36 27.29 -0.05 20.39
N SER A 37 26.14 0.49 19.99
CA SER A 37 25.70 1.87 20.27
C SER A 37 24.20 1.92 20.52
N LYS A 38 23.72 3.04 21.09
CA LYS A 38 22.30 3.32 21.29
C LYS A 38 21.91 4.58 20.53
N CYS A 39 20.85 4.50 19.74
CA CYS A 39 20.18 5.67 19.20
C CYS A 39 19.05 6.07 20.16
N VAL A 40 19.19 7.24 20.80
CA VAL A 40 18.13 7.78 21.67
C VAL A 40 17.40 8.85 20.89
N CYS A 41 16.16 8.55 20.48
CA CYS A 41 15.27 9.56 19.93
C CYS A 41 14.59 10.28 21.10
N ASP A 42 14.94 11.55 21.29
CA ASP A 42 14.27 12.39 22.28
C ASP A 42 12.82 12.65 21.87
N ALA A 43 11.88 12.25 22.74
CA ALA A 43 10.45 12.35 22.47
C ALA A 43 10.00 13.81 22.34
N ALA A 44 10.61 14.73 23.09
CA ALA A 44 10.28 16.15 23.00
C ALA A 44 10.67 16.70 21.63
N THR A 45 11.88 16.40 21.15
CA THR A 45 12.34 16.79 19.80
C THR A 45 11.43 16.25 18.69
N VAL A 46 11.04 14.97 18.76
CA VAL A 46 10.14 14.38 17.76
C VAL A 46 8.75 15.01 17.81
N GLN A 47 8.24 15.32 19.00
CA GLN A 47 6.95 15.98 19.16
C GLN A 47 6.97 17.40 18.59
N THR A 48 8.00 18.20 18.89
CA THR A 48 8.16 19.55 18.33
C THR A 48 8.23 19.50 16.81
N TRP A 49 9.06 18.61 16.25
CA TRP A 49 9.14 18.43 14.80
C TRP A 49 7.79 18.01 14.17
N ALA A 50 7.04 17.11 14.81
CA ALA A 50 5.75 16.67 14.29
C ALA A 50 4.72 17.81 14.23
N LEU A 51 4.76 18.73 15.20
CA LEU A 51 3.90 19.91 15.24
C LEU A 51 4.33 20.95 14.20
N GLU A 52 5.63 21.19 14.04
CA GLU A 52 6.15 22.21 13.12
C GLU A 52 6.14 21.77 11.65
N SER A 53 6.23 20.48 11.37
CA SER A 53 6.27 19.94 10.01
C SER A 53 4.91 19.90 9.30
N GLY A 54 3.81 20.18 10.01
CA GLY A 54 2.44 20.06 9.47
C GLY A 54 1.96 18.61 9.35
N LEU A 55 2.76 17.63 9.77
CA LEU A 55 2.41 16.21 9.74
C LEU A 55 1.11 15.92 10.49
N VAL A 56 0.91 16.55 11.66
CA VAL A 56 -0.28 16.36 12.50
C VAL A 56 -1.54 16.85 11.79
N ASP A 57 -1.46 17.98 11.10
CA ASP A 57 -2.59 18.57 10.38
C ASP A 57 -2.96 17.72 9.15
N GLU A 58 -1.96 17.26 8.40
CA GLU A 58 -2.17 16.37 7.25
C GLU A 58 -2.81 15.04 7.67
N LEU A 59 -2.32 14.42 8.74
CA LEU A 59 -2.89 13.20 9.29
C LEU A 59 -4.34 13.40 9.76
N THR A 60 -4.63 14.54 10.38
CA THR A 60 -5.98 14.87 10.86
C THR A 60 -6.94 15.07 9.69
N SER A 61 -6.50 15.79 8.64
CA SER A 61 -7.26 15.98 7.40
C SER A 61 -7.53 14.65 6.70
N GLU A 62 -6.53 13.76 6.60
CA GLU A 62 -6.69 12.44 5.98
C GLU A 62 -7.66 11.55 6.78
N ALA A 63 -7.64 11.63 8.12
CA ALA A 63 -8.56 10.91 8.99
C ALA A 63 -10.00 11.40 8.79
N GLN A 64 -10.23 12.72 8.82
CA GLN A 64 -11.54 13.32 8.58
C GLN A 64 -12.09 13.01 7.18
N ALA A 65 -11.23 13.06 6.16
CA ALA A 65 -11.61 12.70 4.79
C ALA A 65 -12.02 11.22 4.66
N LYS A 66 -11.45 10.32 5.47
CA LYS A 66 -11.85 8.91 5.52
C LYS A 66 -13.18 8.70 6.24
N GLU A 67 -13.46 9.45 7.30
CA GLU A 67 -14.76 9.42 7.99
C GLU A 67 -15.90 10.01 7.14
N GLY A 68 -15.60 11.08 6.39
CA GLY A 68 -16.56 11.71 5.47
C GLY A 68 -16.85 10.89 4.20
N ARG A 69 -16.05 9.85 3.90
CA ARG A 69 -16.37 8.92 2.82
C ARG A 69 -17.48 7.99 3.32
N PRO A 70 -18.65 7.95 2.65
CA PRO A 70 -19.67 6.97 3.00
C PRO A 70 -19.03 5.59 2.95
N ALA A 71 -19.23 4.80 4.01
CA ALA A 71 -18.78 3.42 4.06
C ALA A 71 -19.15 2.78 2.72
N ARG A 72 -18.14 2.26 2.00
CA ARG A 72 -18.32 1.65 0.69
C ARG A 72 -19.32 0.52 0.92
N LYS A 73 -20.61 0.81 0.68
CA LYS A 73 -21.69 -0.16 0.86
C LYS A 73 -21.19 -1.38 0.12
N THR A 74 -21.04 -2.50 0.82
CA THR A 74 -20.66 -3.77 0.21
C THR A 74 -21.68 -4.01 -0.88
N LYS A 75 -21.37 -3.58 -2.11
CA LYS A 75 -22.23 -3.83 -3.24
C LYS A 75 -22.29 -5.34 -3.31
N ARG A 76 -23.51 -5.90 -3.34
CA ARG A 76 -23.70 -7.31 -3.65
C ARG A 76 -22.82 -7.64 -4.85
N LYS A 77 -22.18 -8.81 -4.86
CA LYS A 77 -21.38 -9.29 -5.99
C LYS A 77 -22.12 -8.92 -7.26
N VAL A 78 -21.58 -7.96 -8.00
CA VAL A 78 -22.25 -7.42 -9.19
C VAL A 78 -21.99 -8.47 -10.25
N GLU A 79 -23.02 -9.26 -10.55
CA GLU A 79 -22.95 -10.29 -11.59
C GLU A 79 -23.09 -9.68 -12.99
N ASP A 80 -23.53 -8.42 -13.07
CA ASP A 80 -23.77 -7.72 -14.34
C ASP A 80 -22.88 -6.48 -14.46
N LEU A 81 -21.89 -6.56 -15.34
CA LEU A 81 -20.95 -5.46 -15.65
C LEU A 81 -21.32 -4.71 -16.93
N SER A 82 -22.53 -4.91 -17.46
CA SER A 82 -23.04 -4.28 -18.70
C SER A 82 -22.98 -2.74 -18.68
N ASP A 83 -22.95 -2.13 -17.50
CA ASP A 83 -22.84 -0.69 -17.31
C ASP A 83 -21.46 -0.12 -17.72
N ILE A 84 -20.44 -0.96 -17.88
CA ILE A 84 -19.11 -0.55 -18.33
C ILE A 84 -19.05 -0.64 -19.85
N VAL A 85 -19.45 0.45 -20.51
CA VAL A 85 -19.60 0.58 -21.99
C VAL A 85 -18.39 0.08 -22.81
N LYS A 86 -17.18 0.12 -22.25
CA LYS A 86 -15.93 -0.26 -22.93
C LYS A 86 -15.35 -1.60 -22.46
N LEU A 87 -16.06 -2.31 -21.58
CA LEU A 87 -15.68 -3.64 -21.14
C LEU A 87 -16.33 -4.65 -22.07
N GLU A 88 -15.51 -5.50 -22.67
CA GLU A 88 -16.00 -6.72 -23.32
C GLU A 88 -15.76 -7.89 -22.38
N ASP A 89 -16.84 -8.46 -21.85
CA ASP A 89 -16.79 -9.62 -20.96
C ASP A 89 -16.50 -10.91 -21.75
N ALA A 90 -15.68 -11.77 -21.16
CA ALA A 90 -15.49 -13.12 -21.68
C ALA A 90 -16.76 -13.94 -21.43
N ASN A 91 -17.05 -14.90 -22.31
CA ASN A 91 -18.26 -15.74 -22.21
C ASN A 91 -18.44 -16.43 -20.84
N TRP A 92 -17.34 -16.68 -20.11
CA TRP A 92 -17.34 -17.36 -18.80
C TRP A 92 -16.91 -16.43 -17.65
N ALA A 93 -16.89 -15.12 -17.89
CA ALA A 93 -16.61 -14.14 -16.86
C ALA A 93 -17.64 -14.24 -15.74
N GLY A 94 -17.17 -14.46 -14.51
CA GLY A 94 -18.05 -14.60 -13.34
C GLY A 94 -18.67 -15.99 -13.15
N ASP A 95 -18.53 -16.91 -14.10
CA ASP A 95 -19.02 -18.30 -13.99
C ASP A 95 -18.29 -19.06 -12.87
N SER A 96 -19.01 -19.87 -12.08
CA SER A 96 -18.44 -20.58 -10.93
C SER A 96 -17.44 -21.66 -11.30
N THR A 97 -17.54 -22.21 -12.51
CA THR A 97 -16.79 -23.39 -12.96
C THR A 97 -15.61 -22.99 -13.82
N HIS A 98 -15.79 -22.00 -14.69
CA HIS A 98 -14.85 -21.68 -15.76
C HIS A 98 -14.18 -20.30 -15.64
N SER A 99 -14.54 -19.48 -14.64
CA SER A 99 -13.95 -18.14 -14.48
C SER A 99 -12.43 -18.14 -14.23
N GLN A 100 -11.86 -19.25 -13.74
CA GLN A 100 -10.40 -19.37 -13.53
C GLN A 100 -9.61 -19.39 -14.85
N ASP A 101 -10.27 -19.77 -15.94
CA ASP A 101 -9.69 -19.82 -17.28
C ASP A 101 -9.80 -18.46 -18.00
N CYS A 102 -10.59 -17.54 -17.47
CA CYS A 102 -10.67 -16.18 -17.98
C CYS A 102 -9.40 -15.36 -17.67
N ARG A 103 -9.08 -14.42 -18.56
CA ARG A 103 -8.01 -13.44 -18.38
C ARG A 103 -8.53 -12.04 -18.66
N LEU A 104 -8.24 -11.11 -17.76
CA LEU A 104 -8.50 -9.69 -17.95
C LEU A 104 -7.28 -9.03 -18.60
N LEU A 105 -7.46 -8.44 -19.78
CA LEU A 105 -6.45 -7.59 -20.40
C LEU A 105 -6.79 -6.11 -20.14
N ILE A 106 -5.84 -5.44 -19.51
CA ILE A 106 -5.88 -4.00 -19.27
C ILE A 106 -4.97 -3.35 -20.32
N THR A 107 -5.53 -2.45 -21.13
CA THR A 107 -4.78 -1.74 -22.18
C THR A 107 -4.69 -0.24 -21.85
N GLU A 108 -3.50 0.33 -22.04
CA GLU A 108 -3.25 1.76 -21.91
C GLU A 108 -3.68 2.44 -23.21
N GLY A 109 -4.88 3.01 -23.24
CA GLY A 109 -5.33 3.86 -24.33
C GLY A 109 -6.23 4.94 -23.77
N GLU A 110 -6.19 6.14 -24.35
CA GLU A 110 -7.12 7.23 -24.01
C GLU A 110 -8.60 6.82 -24.23
N ASN A 111 -8.80 5.73 -25.00
CA ASN A 111 -10.07 5.04 -25.21
C ASN A 111 -10.22 3.69 -24.47
N GLY A 112 -9.32 3.36 -23.53
CA GLY A 112 -9.12 2.08 -22.86
C GLY A 112 -10.29 1.10 -22.92
N GLN A 113 -10.23 0.17 -23.87
CA GLN A 113 -11.08 -1.01 -23.89
C GLN A 113 -10.40 -2.07 -23.02
N GLY A 114 -11.02 -2.36 -21.87
CA GLY A 114 -10.71 -3.55 -21.11
C GLY A 114 -11.36 -4.73 -21.83
N ARG A 115 -10.57 -5.70 -22.28
CA ARG A 115 -11.11 -6.91 -22.90
C ARG A 115 -10.82 -8.09 -21.99
N GLN A 116 -11.84 -8.84 -21.63
CA GLN A 116 -11.65 -10.18 -21.10
C GLN A 116 -11.68 -11.15 -22.27
N ILE A 117 -10.61 -11.91 -22.45
CA ILE A 117 -10.56 -12.95 -23.48
C ILE A 117 -10.57 -14.31 -22.82
N HIS A 118 -11.23 -15.23 -23.49
CA HIS A 118 -11.22 -16.64 -23.19
C HIS A 118 -9.96 -17.30 -23.74
N ARG A 119 -9.44 -18.31 -23.04
CA ARG A 119 -8.69 -19.40 -23.67
C ARG A 119 -9.51 -20.66 -23.58
#